data_AF-A0A2M6NSP2-F1
#
_entry.id   AF-A0A2M6NSP2-F1
#
_cell.length_a   1.000
_cell.length_b   1.000
_cell.length_c   1.000
_cell.angle_alpha   90.00
_cell.angle_beta   90.00
_cell.angle_gamma   90.00
#
_symmetry.space_group_name_H-M   'P 1'
#
loop_
_entity.id
_entity.type
_entity.pdbx_description
1 polymer ?
#
loop_
_entity_poly.entity_id
_entity_poly.type
_entity_poly.pdbx_seq_one_letter_code
_entity_poly.pdbx_strand_id
1 'polypeptide(L)'
;MPKFTLFEIFIIVHLIMDFIFQRSWEATRKSKDWLALAFHCFVYTIGFIPVFWFLKISFWWLILLFLSHFVIDNQKFVRWLLEEFKGYKQIESDKSLWTMLLIGVDQTLHLIILLIITSFA
;
A
#
# COMPACT_ATOMS: atom_id res chain seq x y z
N MET A 1 -7.95 13.55 -24.25
CA MET A 1 -7.67 12.29 -23.54
C MET A 1 -6.60 12.56 -22.51
N PRO A 2 -6.71 12.07 -21.26
CA PRO A 2 -5.59 12.15 -20.33
C PRO A 2 -4.38 11.46 -20.99
N LYS A 3 -3.20 12.08 -20.89
CA LYS A 3 -1.96 11.52 -21.47
C LYS A 3 -1.49 10.26 -20.74
N PHE A 4 -2.07 9.97 -19.57
CA PHE A 4 -1.72 8.88 -18.69
C PHE A 4 -2.91 7.93 -18.52
N THR A 5 -2.59 6.65 -18.39
CA THR A 5 -3.53 5.59 -18.02
C THR A 5 -4.01 5.76 -16.58
N LEU A 6 -5.16 5.17 -16.26
CA LEU A 6 -5.71 5.19 -14.91
C LEU A 6 -4.73 4.57 -13.89
N PHE A 7 -4.08 3.47 -14.27
CA PHE A 7 -3.08 2.79 -13.45
C PHE A 7 -1.88 3.68 -13.13
N GLU A 8 -1.33 4.40 -14.11
CA GLU A 8 -0.22 5.35 -13.89
C GLU A 8 -0.62 6.46 -12.91
N ILE A 9 -1.83 7.00 -13.03
CA ILE A 9 -2.34 8.01 -12.10
C ILE A 9 -2.42 7.43 -10.68
N PHE A 10 -2.96 6.21 -10.53
CA PHE A 10 -3.11 5.55 -9.24
C PHE A 10 -1.76 5.24 -8.59
N ILE A 11 -0.75 4.83 -9.37
CA ILE A 11 0.62 4.64 -8.87
C ILE A 11 1.15 5.94 -8.27
N ILE A 12 1.00 7.06 -8.98
CA ILE A 12 1.52 8.35 -8.49
C ILE A 12 0.82 8.76 -7.18
N VAL A 13 -0.51 8.61 -7.10
CA VAL A 13 -1.24 8.89 -5.87
C VAL A 13 -0.77 7.98 -4.74
N HIS A 14 -0.61 6.68 -5.01
CA HIS A 14 -0.11 5.71 -4.03
C HIS A 14 1.26 6.11 -3.49
N LEU A 15 2.24 6.41 -4.36
CA LEU A 15 3.57 6.82 -3.94
C LEU A 15 3.56 8.13 -3.14
N ILE A 16 2.75 9.10 -3.55
CA ILE A 16 2.59 10.35 -2.81
C ILE A 16 2.05 10.06 -1.41
N MET A 17 0.98 9.29 -1.32
CA MET A 17 0.34 9.06 -0.03
C MET A 17 1.16 8.18 0.91
N ASP A 18 1.81 7.14 0.39
CA ASP A 18 2.52 6.14 1.19
C ASP A 18 3.96 6.54 1.54
N PHE A 19 4.62 7.35 0.71
CA PHE A 19 5.98 7.83 1.00
C PHE A 19 6.05 9.29 1.43
N ILE A 20 5.29 10.19 0.82
CA ILE A 20 5.41 11.64 1.10
C ILE A 20 4.55 12.03 2.31
N PHE A 21 3.31 11.53 2.37
CA PHE A 21 2.39 11.88 3.45
C PHE A 21 2.48 10.96 4.68
N GLN A 22 3.10 9.79 4.55
CA GLN A 22 3.33 8.91 5.68
C GLN A 22 4.32 9.54 6.66
N ARG A 23 3.91 9.68 7.92
CA ARG A 23 4.78 10.23 8.97
C ARG A 23 5.61 9.17 9.65
N SER A 24 6.69 9.60 10.31
CA SER A 24 7.60 8.73 11.06
C SER A 24 6.88 7.85 12.10
N TRP A 25 5.86 8.37 12.77
CA TRP A 25 5.09 7.62 13.75
C TRP A 25 4.27 6.49 13.12
N GLU A 26 3.75 6.68 11.90
CA GLU A 26 3.04 5.64 11.14
C GLU A 26 4.05 4.57 10.68
N ALA A 27 5.13 5.00 10.05
CA ALA A 27 6.17 4.11 9.52
C ALA A 27 6.78 3.18 10.59
N THR A 28 6.93 3.68 11.82
CA THR A 28 7.54 2.91 12.92
C THR A 28 6.55 2.09 13.73
N ARG A 29 5.25 2.42 13.71
CA ARG A 29 4.24 1.81 14.59
C ARG A 29 3.14 1.04 13.87
N LYS A 30 2.89 1.24 12.56
CA LYS A 30 1.75 0.62 11.86
C LYS A 30 1.69 -0.91 11.93
N SER A 31 2.83 -1.59 12.06
CA SER A 31 2.88 -3.05 12.25
C SER A 31 2.57 -3.54 13.66
N LYS A 32 2.51 -2.64 14.66
CA LYS A 32 2.34 -2.98 16.09
C LYS A 32 1.17 -2.25 16.75
N ASP A 33 0.70 -1.16 16.15
CA ASP A 33 -0.32 -0.27 16.69
C ASP A 33 -1.44 -0.07 15.66
N TRP A 34 -2.62 -0.58 16.00
CA TRP A 34 -3.79 -0.57 15.14
C TRP A 34 -4.31 0.84 14.86
N LEU A 35 -4.09 1.80 15.78
CA LEU A 35 -4.48 3.19 15.56
C LEU A 35 -3.57 3.86 14.54
N ALA A 36 -2.26 3.58 14.60
CA ALA A 36 -1.31 4.06 13.61
C ALA A 36 -1.62 3.50 12.22
N LEU A 37 -1.93 2.20 12.14
CA LEU A 37 -2.34 1.54 10.90
C LEU A 37 -3.65 2.11 10.34
N ALA A 38 -4.70 2.20 11.15
CA ALA A 38 -5.99 2.71 10.70
C ALA A 38 -5.90 4.16 10.23
N PHE A 39 -5.14 5.00 10.96
CA PHE A 39 -4.89 6.37 10.57
C PHE A 39 -4.16 6.47 9.22
N HIS A 40 -3.12 5.64 9.04
CA HIS A 40 -2.37 5.58 7.80
C HIS A 40 -3.25 5.19 6.61
N CYS A 41 -4.01 4.10 6.73
CA CYS A 41 -4.95 3.66 5.69
C CYS A 41 -6.01 4.74 5.41
N PHE A 42 -6.44 5.50 6.42
CA PHE A 42 -7.41 6.57 6.26
C PHE A 42 -6.84 7.74 5.46
N VAL A 43 -5.65 8.24 5.84
CA VAL A 43 -4.95 9.30 5.09
C VAL A 43 -4.68 8.85 3.66
N TYR A 44 -4.18 7.63 3.49
CA TYR A 44 -3.94 7.00 2.19
C TYR A 44 -5.19 7.03 1.31
N THR A 45 -6.32 6.53 1.83
CA THR A 45 -7.58 6.44 1.08
C THR A 45 -8.13 7.81 0.71
N ILE A 46 -7.99 8.82 1.58
CA ILE A 46 -8.41 10.20 1.28
C ILE A 46 -7.67 10.77 0.07
N GLY A 47 -6.40 10.44 -0.12
CA GLY A 47 -5.61 10.90 -1.26
C GLY A 47 -6.19 10.49 -2.62
N PHE A 48 -6.97 9.41 -2.68
CA PHE A 48 -7.63 8.94 -3.89
C PHE A 48 -8.98 9.62 -4.18
N ILE A 49 -9.61 10.27 -3.20
CA ILE A 49 -10.93 10.90 -3.35
C ILE A 49 -10.98 11.91 -4.51
N PRO A 50 -10.02 12.85 -4.67
CA PRO A 50 -10.04 13.80 -5.78
C PRO A 50 -9.99 13.09 -7.13
N VAL A 51 -9.13 12.09 -7.29
CA VAL A 51 -8.98 11.34 -8.54
C VAL A 51 -10.27 10.60 -8.88
N PHE A 52 -10.88 9.93 -7.89
CA PHE A 52 -12.16 9.24 -8.09
C PHE A 52 -13.27 10.19 -8.49
N TRP A 53 -13.35 11.36 -7.84
CA TRP A 53 -14.34 12.38 -8.16
C TRP A 53 -14.20 12.95 -9.58
N PHE A 54 -12.97 13.30 -9.98
CA PHE A 54 -12.70 13.87 -11.30
C PHE A 54 -12.88 12.87 -12.43
N LEU A 55 -12.46 11.61 -12.22
CA LEU A 55 -12.55 10.54 -13.21
C LEU A 55 -13.87 9.77 -13.18
N LYS A 56 -14.81 10.16 -12.30
CA LYS A 56 -16.13 9.54 -12.13
C LYS A 56 -16.08 8.03 -11.81
N ILE A 57 -15.06 7.63 -11.06
CA ILE A 57 -14.88 6.25 -10.59
C ILE A 57 -15.80 6.00 -9.40
N SER A 58 -16.35 4.79 -9.33
CA SER A 58 -17.19 4.37 -8.21
C SER A 58 -16.43 4.43 -6.87
N PHE A 59 -16.99 5.15 -5.89
CA PHE A 59 -16.43 5.23 -4.54
C PHE A 59 -16.42 3.91 -3.77
N TRP A 60 -17.14 2.89 -4.25
CA TRP A 60 -17.05 1.53 -3.68
C TRP A 60 -15.63 0.97 -3.71
N TRP A 61 -14.81 1.36 -4.70
CA TRP A 61 -13.41 0.92 -4.78
C TRP A 61 -12.51 1.54 -3.69
N LEU A 62 -12.91 2.65 -3.05
CA LEU A 62 -12.18 3.20 -1.90
C LEU A 62 -12.24 2.26 -0.69
N ILE A 63 -13.33 1.49 -0.53
CA ILE A 63 -13.43 0.49 0.54
C ILE A 63 -12.42 -0.63 0.31
N LEU A 64 -12.30 -1.09 -0.94
CA LEU A 64 -11.31 -2.11 -1.29
C LEU A 64 -9.87 -1.58 -1.11
N LEU A 65 -9.59 -0.33 -1.52
CA LEU A 65 -8.30 0.31 -1.26
C LEU A 65 -7.99 0.34 0.24
N PHE A 66 -8.91 0.83 1.06
CA PHE A 66 -8.70 0.92 2.51
C PHE A 66 -8.43 -0.45 3.13
N LEU A 67 -9.28 -1.45 2.85
CA LEU A 67 -9.19 -2.78 3.47
C LEU A 67 -7.94 -3.53 3.02
N SER A 68 -7.61 -3.48 1.73
CA SER A 68 -6.40 -4.12 1.22
C SER A 68 -5.14 -3.49 1.80
N HIS A 69 -5.07 -2.16 1.85
CA HIS A 69 -3.95 -1.43 2.46
C HIS A 69 -3.79 -1.81 3.93
N PHE A 70 -4.90 -1.89 4.68
CA PHE A 70 -4.90 -2.31 6.08
C PHE A 70 -4.38 -3.74 6.28
N VAL A 71 -4.72 -4.67 5.38
CA VAL A 71 -4.27 -6.07 5.46
C VAL A 71 -2.79 -6.19 5.08
N ILE A 72 -2.32 -5.44 4.09
CA ILE A 72 -0.93 -5.51 3.62
C ILE A 72 0.01 -4.83 4.64
N ASP A 73 -0.32 -3.61 5.08
CA ASP A 73 0.53 -2.79 5.95
C ASP A 73 0.66 -3.27 7.39
N ASN A 74 -0.19 -4.20 7.84
CA ASN A 74 0.03 -4.89 9.10
C ASN A 74 1.30 -5.77 9.08
N GLN A 75 1.92 -5.96 7.91
CA GLN A 75 3.13 -6.73 7.62
C GLN A 75 3.07 -8.23 7.93
N LYS A 76 1.98 -8.75 8.50
CA LYS A 76 1.89 -10.19 8.82
C LYS A 76 1.91 -11.03 7.56
N PHE A 77 1.14 -10.61 6.55
CA PHE A 77 1.07 -11.30 5.27
C PHE A 77 2.38 -11.17 4.48
N VAL A 78 2.97 -9.96 4.45
CA VAL A 78 4.25 -9.71 3.78
C VAL A 78 5.39 -10.54 4.40
N ARG A 79 5.47 -10.60 5.73
CA ARG A 79 6.46 -11.42 6.45
C ARG A 79 6.27 -12.90 6.17
N TRP A 80 5.04 -13.39 6.18
CA TRP A 80 4.73 -14.76 5.81
C TRP A 80 5.20 -15.08 4.37
N LEU A 81 4.99 -14.19 3.40
CA LEU A 81 5.50 -14.36 2.04
C LEU A 81 7.03 -14.41 1.97
N LEU A 82 7.72 -13.60 2.77
CA LEU A 82 9.18 -13.61 2.81
C LEU A 82 9.73 -14.87 3.48
N GLU A 83 9.19 -15.25 4.62
CA GLU A 83 9.70 -16.32 5.47
C GLU A 83 9.30 -17.70 4.94
N GLU A 84 8.03 -17.91 4.67
CA GLU A 84 7.50 -19.23 4.30
C GLU A 84 7.56 -19.48 2.80
N PHE A 85 7.20 -18.48 1.98
CA PHE A 85 7.15 -18.68 0.53
C PHE A 85 8.51 -18.45 -0.14
N LYS A 86 9.27 -17.44 0.28
CA LYS A 86 10.60 -17.14 -0.27
C LYS A 86 11.77 -17.73 0.53
N GLY A 87 11.54 -18.26 1.73
CA GLY A 87 12.58 -18.87 2.56
C GLY A 87 13.58 -17.88 3.18
N TYR A 88 13.31 -16.56 3.15
CA TYR A 88 14.17 -15.56 3.78
C TYR A 88 13.83 -15.46 5.27
N LYS A 89 14.76 -15.84 6.14
CA LYS A 89 14.61 -15.65 7.58
C LYS A 89 15.22 -14.32 8.02
N GLN A 90 14.46 -13.54 8.80
CA GLN A 90 14.92 -12.24 9.30
C GLN A 90 16.22 -12.34 10.12
N ILE A 91 16.41 -13.44 10.87
CA ILE A 91 17.57 -13.65 11.75
C ILE A 91 18.86 -13.92 10.95
N GLU A 92 18.74 -14.54 9.78
CA GLU A 92 19.87 -14.95 8.95
C GLU A 92 20.26 -13.89 7.91
N SER A 93 19.36 -12.93 7.66
CA SER A 93 19.55 -11.89 6.64
C SER A 93 20.12 -10.60 7.23
N ASP A 94 20.90 -9.90 6.41
CA ASP A 94 21.32 -8.54 6.73
C ASP A 94 20.08 -7.62 6.92
N LYS A 95 20.13 -6.74 7.92
CA LYS A 95 19.00 -5.87 8.28
C LYS A 95 18.60 -4.94 7.14
N SER A 96 19.56 -4.43 6.38
CA SER A 96 19.29 -3.55 5.24
C SER A 96 18.60 -4.33 4.12
N LEU A 97 19.11 -5.52 3.80
CA LEU A 97 18.50 -6.41 2.82
C LEU A 97 17.07 -6.81 3.22
N TRP A 98 16.87 -7.20 4.48
CA TRP A 98 15.54 -7.54 5.00
C TRP A 98 14.56 -6.38 4.84
N THR A 99 14.99 -5.17 5.20
CA THR A 99 14.14 -3.97 5.09
C THR A 99 13.80 -3.66 3.65
N MET A 100 14.76 -3.76 2.72
CA MET A 100 14.53 -3.56 1.29
C MET A 100 13.56 -4.60 0.71
N LEU A 101 13.70 -5.88 1.08
CA LEU A 101 12.79 -6.94 0.65
C LEU A 101 11.38 -6.75 1.21
N LEU A 102 11.28 -6.34 2.48
CA LEU A 102 10.01 -6.05 3.13
C LEU A 102 9.27 -4.94 2.38
N ILE A 103 9.92 -3.80 2.12
CA ILE A 103 9.34 -2.70 1.35
C ILE A 103 9.03 -3.15 -0.08
N GLY A 104 9.94 -3.87 -0.76
CA GLY A 104 9.73 -4.28 -2.15
C GLY A 104 8.51 -5.20 -2.33
N VAL A 105 8.34 -6.20 -1.46
CA VAL A 105 7.18 -7.11 -1.52
C VAL A 105 5.91 -6.38 -1.12
N ASP A 106 5.96 -5.55 -0.07
CA ASP A 106 4.85 -4.71 0.38
C ASP A 106 4.31 -3.82 -0.75
N GLN A 107 5.17 -3.04 -1.39
CA GLN A 107 4.80 -2.15 -2.50
C GLN A 107 4.29 -2.93 -3.71
N THR A 108 4.86 -4.10 -4.00
CA THR A 108 4.38 -4.97 -5.10
C THR A 108 2.93 -5.40 -4.89
N LEU A 109 2.56 -5.77 -3.65
CA LEU A 109 1.18 -6.16 -3.34
C LEU A 109 0.22 -4.97 -3.50
N HIS A 110 0.61 -3.78 -3.06
CA HIS A 110 -0.20 -2.57 -3.27
C HIS A 110 -0.42 -2.31 -4.77
N LEU A 111 0.63 -2.41 -5.59
CA LEU A 111 0.51 -2.24 -7.05
C LEU A 111 -0.42 -3.28 -7.70
N ILE A 112 -0.42 -4.53 -7.22
CA ILE A 112 -1.37 -5.56 -7.69
C ILE A 112 -2.81 -5.15 -7.38
N ILE A 113 -3.08 -4.61 -6.19
CA ILE A 113 -4.42 -4.11 -5.86
C ILE A 113 -4.82 -2.95 -6.77
N LEU A 114 -3.92 -1.98 -7.01
CA LEU A 114 -4.19 -0.88 -7.93
C LEU A 114 -4.49 -1.41 -9.34
N LEU A 115 -3.74 -2.40 -9.81
CA LEU A 115 -3.98 -3.02 -11.11
C LEU A 115 -5.37 -3.68 -11.17
N ILE A 116 -5.75 -4.42 -10.14
CA ILE A 116 -7.09 -5.04 -10.05
C ILE A 116 -8.16 -3.95 -10.12
N ILE A 117 -8.08 -2.94 -9.26
CA ILE A 117 -9.10 -1.87 -9.21
C ILE A 117 -9.19 -1.17 -10.55
N THR A 118 -8.07 -0.73 -11.12
CA THR A 118 -8.07 -0.01 -12.39
C THR A 118 -8.51 -0.84 -13.60
N SER A 119 -8.50 -2.18 -13.49
CA SER A 119 -9.03 -3.09 -14.51
C SER A 119 -10.56 -3.23 -14.48
N PHE A 120 -11.20 -2.91 -13.35
CA PHE A 120 -12.64 -3.07 -13.13
C PHE A 120 -13.38 -1.77 -12.76
N ALA A 121 -12.65 -0.65 -12.65
CA ALA A 121 -13.13 0.65 -12.20
C ALA A 121 -13.82 1.49 -13.27
#